data_AF-A0A9X8N5R1-F1
#
_entry.id   AF-A0A9X8N5R1-F1
#
_cell.length_a   1.000
_cell.length_b   1.000
_cell.length_c   1.000
_cell.angle_alpha   90.00
_cell.angle_beta   90.00
_cell.angle_gamma   90.00
#
_symmetry.space_group_name_H-M   'P 1'
#
loop_
_entity.id
_entity.type
_entity.pdbx_description
1 polymer ?
#
loop_
_entity_poly.entity_id
_entity_poly.type
_entity_poly.pdbx_seq_one_letter_code
_entity_poly.pdbx_strand_id
1 'polypeptide(L)'
;MFNHPTGYGLDFEGEIPALAQLFADQLTCHNNDVTLARHHQGLRALWAAASPESRRQLLLFVSWGARESTASDTDYLSTADQCARAFAHYASSWAEQHPEGDVEAFCAEQHSARLAASSLAFDRDELNASLEMMLLLVSRSAQPEAQ
;
A
#
# COMPACT_ATOMS: atom_id res chain seq x y z
N MET A 1 11.17 27.10 -4.99
CA MET A 1 12.01 26.39 -5.98
C MET A 1 12.43 25.08 -5.33
N PHE A 2 11.80 23.96 -5.69
CA PHE A 2 12.25 22.64 -5.24
C PHE A 2 13.15 22.08 -6.33
N ASN A 3 14.44 21.92 -5.99
CA ASN A 3 15.39 21.19 -6.82
C ASN A 3 14.89 19.75 -6.96
N HIS A 4 14.62 19.32 -8.19
CA HIS A 4 14.51 17.91 -8.50
C HIS A 4 15.92 17.33 -8.67
N PRO A 5 16.36 16.37 -7.83
CA PRO A 5 17.48 15.52 -8.18
C PRO A 5 16.97 14.46 -9.15
N THR A 6 17.27 14.67 -10.43
CA THR A 6 17.30 13.62 -11.44
C THR A 6 18.38 12.61 -11.08
N GLY A 7 18.01 11.33 -10.93
CA GLY A 7 18.96 10.23 -11.11
C GLY A 7 19.47 9.49 -9.87
N TYR A 8 18.67 9.37 -8.81
CA TYR A 8 18.91 8.32 -7.80
C TYR A 8 17.76 7.33 -7.86
N GLY A 9 18.07 6.08 -8.21
CA GLY A 9 17.24 4.97 -7.76
C GLY A 9 17.22 5.08 -6.25
N LEU A 10 16.08 5.48 -5.70
CA LEU A 10 15.88 5.48 -4.26
C LEU A 10 15.75 4.00 -3.88
N ASP A 11 16.88 3.41 -3.45
CA ASP A 11 16.91 2.07 -2.87
C ASP A 11 16.24 2.14 -1.50
N PHE A 12 14.91 2.06 -1.50
CA PHE A 12 14.08 2.10 -0.31
C PHE A 12 14.03 0.75 0.45
N GLU A 13 14.91 -0.20 0.13
CA GLU A 13 14.85 -1.58 0.65
C GLU A 13 15.02 -1.68 2.18
N GLY A 14 15.44 -0.62 2.87
CA GLY A 14 15.48 -0.52 4.34
C GLY A 14 14.49 0.47 4.96
N GLU A 15 13.65 1.13 4.15
CA GLU A 15 12.82 2.27 4.59
C GLU A 15 11.32 2.03 4.42
N ILE A 16 10.88 0.79 4.16
CA ILE A 16 9.47 0.47 3.92
C ILE A 16 8.54 0.99 5.04
N PRO A 17 8.85 0.82 6.35
CA PRO A 17 8.02 1.40 7.40
C PRO A 17 7.97 2.93 7.37
N ALA A 18 9.11 3.59 7.09
CA ALA A 18 9.20 5.04 7.01
C ALA A 18 8.44 5.60 5.79
N LEU A 19 8.51 4.91 4.66
CA LEU A 19 7.71 5.21 3.49
C LEU A 19 6.21 5.05 3.77
N ALA A 20 5.80 3.93 4.38
CA ALA A 20 4.41 3.70 4.75
C ALA A 20 3.88 4.84 5.65
N GLN A 21 4.68 5.25 6.63
CA GLN A 21 4.36 6.39 7.49
C GLN A 21 4.27 7.70 6.70
N LEU A 22 5.19 7.97 5.77
CA LEU A 22 5.14 9.16 4.92
C LEU A 22 3.82 9.22 4.13
N PHE A 23 3.41 8.11 3.52
CA PHE A 23 2.13 8.05 2.81
C PHE A 23 0.93 8.23 3.77
N ALA A 24 0.98 7.68 4.98
CA ALA A 24 -0.05 7.89 6.00
C ALA A 24 -0.16 9.34 6.47
N ASP A 25 0.98 10.00 6.70
CA ASP A 25 1.05 11.41 7.08
C ASP A 25 0.49 12.30 5.96
N GLN A 26 0.87 12.03 4.71
CA GLN A 26 0.34 12.76 3.57
C GLN A 26 -1.17 12.53 3.40
N LEU A 27 -1.65 11.30 3.55
CA LEU A 27 -3.08 11.00 3.51
C LEU A 27 -3.85 11.73 4.63
N THR A 28 -3.26 11.82 5.82
CA THR A 28 -3.82 12.59 6.95
C THR A 28 -3.87 14.10 6.65
N CYS A 29 -2.83 14.66 6.01
CA CYS A 29 -2.86 16.05 5.51
C CYS A 29 -4.00 16.32 4.52
N HIS A 30 -4.50 15.27 3.86
CA HIS A 30 -5.65 15.31 2.97
C HIS A 30 -6.97 14.87 3.65
N ASN A 31 -7.05 14.91 4.99
CA ASN A 31 -8.23 14.49 5.77
C ASN A 31 -8.68 13.04 5.49
N ASN A 32 -7.72 12.15 5.19
CA ASN A 32 -7.98 10.77 4.76
C ASN A 32 -8.77 10.64 3.44
N ASP A 33 -8.85 11.71 2.64
CA ASP A 33 -9.45 11.67 1.31
C ASP A 33 -8.46 11.09 0.30
N VAL A 34 -8.62 9.81 -0.01
CA VAL A 34 -7.83 9.10 -1.04
C VAL A 34 -7.99 9.73 -2.42
N THR A 35 -9.19 10.20 -2.76
CA THR A 35 -9.46 10.80 -4.08
C THR A 35 -8.66 12.09 -4.24
N LEU A 36 -8.54 12.89 -3.18
CA LEU A 36 -7.69 14.07 -3.18
C LEU A 36 -6.19 13.70 -3.17
N ALA A 37 -5.79 12.79 -2.29
CA ALA A 37 -4.40 12.40 -2.09
C ALA A 37 -3.77 11.76 -3.35
N ARG A 38 -4.51 10.93 -4.11
CA ARG A 38 -3.99 10.31 -5.35
C ARG A 38 -3.63 11.34 -6.43
N HIS A 39 -4.20 12.55 -6.37
CA HIS A 39 -3.88 13.65 -7.29
C HIS A 39 -2.71 14.52 -6.81
N HIS A 40 -2.19 14.29 -5.60
CA HIS A 40 -1.05 15.03 -5.06
C HIS A 40 0.23 14.71 -5.86
N GLN A 41 0.84 15.75 -6.45
CA GLN A 41 2.00 15.59 -7.33
C GLN A 41 3.20 14.95 -6.62
N GLY A 42 3.42 15.28 -5.34
CA GLY A 42 4.50 14.70 -4.54
C GLY A 42 4.34 13.20 -4.33
N LEU A 43 3.12 12.74 -4.03
CA LEU A 43 2.83 11.32 -3.83
C LEU A 43 2.98 10.53 -5.13
N ARG A 44 2.49 11.09 -6.24
CA ARG A 44 2.63 10.50 -7.57
C ARG A 44 4.10 10.41 -8.01
N ALA A 45 4.88 11.47 -7.78
CA ALA A 45 6.30 11.48 -8.09
C ALA A 45 7.08 10.47 -7.24
N LEU A 46 6.77 10.37 -5.95
CA LEU A 46 7.38 9.41 -5.05
C LEU A 46 7.05 7.96 -5.47
N TRP A 47 5.78 7.67 -5.74
CA TRP A 47 5.33 6.35 -6.20
C TRP A 47 5.93 5.98 -7.56
N ALA A 48 6.05 6.94 -8.48
CA ALA A 48 6.68 6.73 -9.78
C ALA A 48 8.20 6.51 -9.69
N ALA A 49 8.87 7.13 -8.72
CA ALA A 49 10.29 6.96 -8.47
C ALA A 49 10.61 5.63 -7.76
N ALA A 50 9.66 5.06 -7.00
CA ALA A 50 9.85 3.80 -6.32
C ALA A 50 10.08 2.65 -7.29
N SER A 51 11.09 1.82 -6.99
CA SER A 51 11.35 0.59 -7.74
C SER A 51 10.13 -0.35 -7.66
N PRO A 52 9.92 -1.24 -8.65
CA PRO A 52 8.89 -2.26 -8.54
C PRO A 52 9.01 -3.09 -7.26
N GLU A 53 10.23 -3.41 -6.83
CA GLU A 53 10.45 -4.15 -5.60
C GLU A 53 10.00 -3.36 -4.36
N SER A 54 10.34 -2.08 -4.27
CA SER A 54 9.89 -1.21 -3.17
C SER A 54 8.37 -1.04 -3.16
N ARG A 55 7.73 -0.90 -4.34
CA ARG A 55 6.26 -0.84 -4.44
C ARG A 55 5.61 -2.14 -3.98
N ARG A 56 6.16 -3.28 -4.39
CA ARG A 56 5.68 -4.61 -3.98
C ARG A 56 5.79 -4.78 -2.46
N GLN A 57 6.96 -4.48 -1.89
CA GLN A 57 7.18 -4.55 -0.45
C GLN A 57 6.26 -3.61 0.31
N LEU A 58 6.07 -2.39 -0.18
CA LEU A 58 5.18 -1.42 0.46
C LEU A 58 3.73 -1.90 0.46
N LEU A 59 3.21 -2.39 -0.68
CA LEU A 59 1.87 -2.97 -0.79
C LEU A 59 1.66 -4.13 0.20
N LEU A 60 2.65 -5.02 0.33
CA LEU A 60 2.59 -6.13 1.28
C LEU A 60 2.59 -5.64 2.72
N PHE A 61 3.50 -4.73 3.07
CA PHE A 61 3.61 -4.16 4.40
C PHE A 61 2.32 -3.48 4.84
N VAL A 62 1.73 -2.63 3.99
CA VAL A 62 0.48 -1.95 4.33
C VAL A 62 -0.72 -2.90 4.33
N SER A 63 -0.71 -3.96 3.50
CA SER A 63 -1.77 -4.97 3.53
C SER A 63 -1.76 -5.80 4.81
N TRP A 64 -0.59 -6.05 5.39
CA TRP A 64 -0.46 -6.68 6.70
C TRP A 64 -1.09 -5.83 7.80
N GLY A 65 -0.83 -4.52 7.79
CA GLY A 65 -1.45 -3.59 8.73
C GLY A 65 -2.97 -3.49 8.55
N ALA A 66 -3.46 -3.60 7.31
CA ALA A 66 -4.88 -3.55 6.99
C ALA A 66 -5.63 -4.88 7.21
N ARG A 67 -4.96 -5.96 7.64
CA ARG A 67 -5.55 -7.31 7.71
C ARG A 67 -6.77 -7.42 8.63
N GLU A 68 -6.83 -6.59 9.67
CA GLU A 68 -7.93 -6.56 10.64
C GLU A 68 -9.05 -5.57 10.27
N SER A 69 -8.89 -4.83 9.16
CA SER A 69 -9.88 -3.85 8.72
C SER A 69 -11.17 -4.52 8.25
N THR A 70 -12.25 -4.32 9.00
CA THR A 70 -13.60 -4.85 8.74
C THR A 70 -14.42 -3.99 7.76
N ALA A 71 -13.76 -3.23 6.88
CA ALA A 71 -14.39 -2.26 5.99
C ALA A 71 -15.66 -2.82 5.35
N SER A 72 -16.80 -2.22 5.74
CA SER A 72 -18.14 -2.74 5.46
C SER A 72 -18.39 -2.87 3.95
N ASP A 73 -19.05 -3.96 3.55
CA ASP A 73 -19.16 -4.40 2.15
C ASP A 73 -20.08 -3.52 1.27
N THR A 74 -20.45 -2.34 1.73
CA THR A 74 -21.72 -1.70 1.36
C THR A 74 -21.67 -0.63 0.28
N ASP A 75 -20.52 -0.29 -0.31
CA ASP A 75 -20.48 0.55 -1.52
C ASP A 75 -19.35 0.11 -2.46
N TYR A 76 -19.69 -0.21 -3.71
CA TYR A 76 -18.74 -0.57 -4.77
C TYR A 76 -17.93 0.67 -5.21
N LEU A 77 -16.89 0.99 -4.44
CA LEU A 77 -16.04 2.15 -4.63
C LEU A 77 -14.81 1.81 -5.50
N SER A 78 -14.90 1.82 -6.83
CA SER A 78 -13.73 1.65 -7.74
C SER A 78 -13.02 0.27 -7.75
N THR A 79 -12.28 -0.02 -8.81
CA THR A 79 -11.47 -1.25 -8.93
C THR A 79 -10.34 -1.28 -7.90
N ALA A 80 -9.77 -0.12 -7.56
CA ALA A 80 -8.66 -0.02 -6.61
C ALA A 80 -9.07 -0.43 -5.18
N ASP A 81 -10.31 -0.12 -4.76
CA ASP A 81 -10.83 -0.55 -3.47
C ASP A 81 -11.06 -2.05 -3.38
N GLN A 82 -11.56 -2.66 -4.46
CA GLN A 82 -11.69 -4.12 -4.56
C GLN A 82 -10.33 -4.80 -4.45
N CYS A 83 -9.31 -4.28 -5.13
CA CYS A 83 -7.94 -4.77 -5.00
C CYS A 83 -7.40 -4.59 -3.58
N ALA A 84 -7.61 -3.43 -2.96
CA ALA A 84 -7.19 -3.19 -1.58
C ALA A 84 -7.90 -4.17 -0.61
N ARG A 85 -9.18 -4.49 -0.82
CA ARG A 85 -9.91 -5.47 0.02
C ARG A 85 -9.35 -6.87 -0.14
N ALA A 86 -9.08 -7.28 -1.38
CA ALA A 86 -8.45 -8.57 -1.66
C ALA A 86 -7.10 -8.70 -0.95
N PHE A 87 -6.29 -7.64 -0.93
CA PHE A 87 -5.00 -7.64 -0.23
C PHE A 87 -5.13 -7.76 1.28
N ALA A 88 -6.03 -6.98 1.90
CA ALA A 88 -6.32 -7.12 3.32
C ALA A 88 -6.83 -8.55 3.66
N HIS A 89 -7.71 -9.10 2.83
CA HIS A 89 -8.20 -10.47 2.98
C HIS A 89 -7.08 -11.52 2.83
N TYR A 90 -6.19 -11.37 1.85
CA TYR A 90 -5.04 -12.26 1.69
C TYR A 90 -4.09 -12.20 2.89
N ALA A 91 -3.87 -11.02 3.46
CA ALA A 91 -3.07 -10.87 4.66
C ALA A 91 -3.73 -11.53 5.87
N SER A 92 -5.05 -11.36 6.05
CA SER A 92 -5.82 -12.02 7.10
C SER A 92 -5.77 -13.54 6.96
N SER A 93 -6.05 -14.06 5.77
CA SER A 93 -6.06 -15.49 5.50
C SER A 93 -4.67 -16.13 5.68
N TRP A 94 -3.60 -15.42 5.31
CA TRP A 94 -2.24 -15.89 5.57
C TRP A 94 -1.94 -15.94 7.08
N ALA A 95 -2.33 -14.91 7.84
CA ALA A 95 -2.13 -14.85 9.29
C ALA A 95 -2.89 -15.97 10.04
N GLU A 96 -4.09 -16.34 9.58
CA GLU A 96 -4.84 -17.49 10.10
C GLU A 96 -4.12 -18.82 9.86
N GLN A 97 -3.42 -18.95 8.73
CA GLN A 97 -2.63 -20.15 8.39
C GLN A 97 -1.26 -20.19 9.07
N HIS A 98 -0.73 -19.03 9.46
CA HIS A 98 0.60 -18.85 10.05
C HIS A 98 0.48 -18.04 11.36
N PRO A 99 -0.05 -18.63 12.45
CA PRO A 99 -0.34 -17.90 13.69
C PRO A 99 0.92 -17.36 14.40
N GLU A 100 2.09 -17.91 14.11
CA GLU A 100 3.39 -17.41 14.60
C GLU A 100 4.09 -16.49 13.59
N GLY A 101 3.47 -16.25 12.43
CA GLY A 101 4.03 -15.43 11.36
C GLY A 101 3.89 -13.94 11.66
N ASP A 102 4.93 -13.18 11.30
CA ASP A 102 4.97 -11.73 11.40
C ASP A 102 4.95 -11.05 10.03
N VAL A 103 5.02 -9.71 10.04
CA VAL A 103 5.04 -8.91 8.82
C VAL A 103 6.24 -9.24 7.93
N GLU A 104 7.38 -9.61 8.50
CA GLU A 104 8.59 -9.93 7.75
C GLU A 104 8.42 -11.26 7.02
N ALA A 105 7.92 -12.29 7.70
CA ALA A 105 7.59 -13.59 7.12
C ALA A 105 6.54 -13.44 6.01
N PHE A 106 5.46 -12.70 6.25
CA PHE A 106 4.46 -12.39 5.23
C PHE A 106 5.07 -11.68 4.01
N CYS A 107 5.94 -10.68 4.23
CA CYS A 107 6.58 -9.98 3.12
C CYS A 107 7.60 -10.84 2.35
N ALA A 108 8.16 -11.88 2.97
CA ALA A 108 9.21 -12.74 2.41
C ALA A 108 8.65 -13.95 1.64
N GLU A 109 7.58 -14.58 2.12
CA GLU A 109 7.06 -15.84 1.59
C GLU A 109 6.22 -15.69 0.31
N GLN A 110 6.07 -16.78 -0.44
CA GLN A 110 5.20 -16.81 -1.63
C GLN A 110 3.76 -17.17 -1.27
N HIS A 111 2.84 -16.25 -1.56
CA HIS A 111 1.38 -16.42 -1.39
C HIS A 111 0.63 -15.49 -2.37
N SER A 112 -0.70 -15.57 -2.38
CA SER A 112 -1.56 -14.83 -3.33
C SER A 112 -1.33 -13.32 -3.32
N ALA A 113 -1.21 -12.70 -2.14
CA ALA A 113 -0.89 -11.27 -2.04
C ALA A 113 0.48 -10.93 -2.63
N ARG A 114 1.51 -11.76 -2.47
CA ARG A 114 2.83 -11.50 -3.08
C ARG A 114 2.78 -11.57 -4.60
N LEU A 115 2.06 -12.53 -5.16
CA LEU A 115 1.89 -12.66 -6.61
C LEU A 115 1.13 -11.45 -7.18
N ALA A 116 0.03 -11.06 -6.53
CA ALA A 116 -0.74 -9.88 -6.92
C ALA A 116 0.08 -8.59 -6.79
N ALA A 117 0.82 -8.42 -5.69
CA ALA A 117 1.70 -7.27 -5.45
C ALA A 117 2.77 -7.16 -6.53
N SER A 118 3.33 -8.30 -6.95
CA SER A 118 4.30 -8.33 -8.04
C SER A 118 3.65 -7.85 -9.34
N SER A 119 2.48 -8.39 -9.71
CA SER A 119 1.77 -7.93 -10.92
C SER A 119 1.54 -6.41 -10.93
N LEU A 120 1.02 -5.85 -9.83
CA LEU A 120 0.72 -4.42 -9.68
C LEU A 120 1.96 -3.54 -9.63
N ALA A 121 3.05 -4.02 -9.03
CA ALA A 121 4.26 -3.22 -8.87
C ALA A 121 5.08 -3.08 -10.16
N PHE A 122 4.97 -4.06 -11.08
CA PHE A 122 5.64 -4.02 -12.37
C PHE A 122 4.81 -3.34 -13.46
N ASP A 123 3.49 -3.21 -13.28
CA ASP A 123 2.64 -2.47 -14.21
C ASP A 123 2.89 -0.96 -14.09
N ARG A 124 3.43 -0.36 -15.15
CA ARG A 124 3.70 1.08 -15.23
C ARG A 124 2.49 1.87 -15.77
N ASP A 125 1.61 1.23 -16.53
CA ASP A 125 0.45 1.89 -17.11
C ASP A 125 -0.63 2.12 -16.04
N GLU A 126 -0.62 1.30 -14.99
CA GLU A 126 -1.53 1.39 -13.85
C GLU A 126 -0.95 2.14 -12.63
N LEU A 127 0.00 3.04 -12.84
CA LEU A 127 0.68 3.74 -11.74
C LEU A 127 -0.25 4.54 -10.82
N ASN A 128 -1.30 5.15 -11.38
CA ASN A 128 -2.29 5.87 -10.58
C ASN A 128 -3.23 4.92 -9.83
N ALA A 129 -3.60 3.79 -10.43
CA ALA A 129 -4.49 2.80 -9.79
C ALA A 129 -3.77 2.07 -8.65
N SER A 130 -2.50 1.70 -8.86
CA SER A 130 -1.66 1.12 -7.81
C SER A 130 -1.37 2.10 -6.67
N LEU A 131 -1.22 3.40 -6.96
CA LEU A 131 -1.12 4.45 -5.92
C LEU A 131 -2.43 4.58 -5.14
N GLU A 132 -3.57 4.64 -5.83
CA GLU A 132 -4.89 4.73 -5.18
C GLU A 132 -5.12 3.52 -4.26
N MET A 133 -4.83 2.31 -4.76
CA MET A 133 -4.89 1.08 -3.97
C MET A 133 -3.97 1.13 -2.75
N MET A 134 -2.73 1.59 -2.92
CA MET A 134 -1.78 1.75 -1.82
C MET A 134 -2.34 2.70 -0.74
N LEU A 135 -2.89 3.85 -1.14
CA LEU A 135 -3.49 4.82 -0.22
C LEU A 135 -4.73 4.26 0.50
N LEU A 136 -5.53 3.43 -0.18
CA LEU A 136 -6.66 2.72 0.44
C LEU A 136 -6.21 1.67 1.45
N LEU A 137 -5.08 0.99 1.21
CA LEU A 137 -4.52 0.08 2.20
C LEU A 137 -3.97 0.83 3.42
N VAL A 138 -3.28 1.95 3.20
CA VAL A 138 -2.78 2.82 4.27
C VAL A 138 -3.92 3.39 5.12
N SER A 139 -5.02 3.83 4.49
CA SER A 139 -6.17 4.34 5.22
C SER A 139 -6.75 3.29 6.16
N ARG A 140 -6.80 2.03 5.70
CA ARG A 140 -7.32 0.89 6.46
C ARG A 140 -6.37 0.39 7.53
N SER A 141 -5.05 0.43 7.30
CA SER A 141 -4.07 0.08 8.33
C SER A 141 -3.99 1.11 9.45
N ALA A 142 -4.45 2.33 9.20
CA ALA A 142 -4.46 3.42 10.18
C ALA A 142 -5.77 3.51 10.98
N GLN A 143 -6.79 2.68 10.72
CA GLN A 143 -8.02 2.67 11.52
C GLN A 143 -7.82 1.80 12.76
N PRO A 144 -7.67 2.38 13.97
CA PRO A 144 -7.85 1.61 15.19
C PRO A 144 -9.30 1.17 15.30
N GLU A 145 -9.51 -0.02 15.87
CA GLU A 145 -10.82 -0.58 16.20
C GLU A 145 -11.76 0.51 16.75
N ALA A 146 -12.90 0.73 16.08
CA ALA A 146 -14.01 1.41 16.71
C ALA A 146 -14.57 0.47 17.78
N GLN A 147 -14.05 0.59 19.01
CA GLN A 147 -14.58 -0.06 20.22
C GLN A 147 -15.93 0.54 20.62
#